data_AF-A0A7M7P0C4-F1
#
_entry.id   AF-A0A7M7P0C4-F1
#
_cell.length_a   1.000
_cell.length_b   1.000
_cell.length_c   1.000
_cell.angle_alpha   90.00
_cell.angle_beta   90.00
_cell.angle_gamma   90.00
#
_symmetry.space_group_name_H-M   'P 1'
#
loop_
_entity.id
_entity.type
_entity.pdbx_description
1 polymer ?
#
loop_
_entity_poly.entity_id
_entity_poly.type
_entity_poly.pdbx_seq_one_letter_code
_entity_poly.pdbx_strand_id
1 'polypeptide(L)'
;MPVLFHTFAIVLAALTVLWGVKSIEVVNSIIVSIFLLLLLICFIWSLTLPNAGDGIHFLFTPDWAQFRNPRMWVDAISQNAFDTGAGSGLFVSYSAYMTAETGIVKYGTLIPIGNNIVSLLCGMLTYATVFSTQSPYLNKTEIVDLLSENGPANTGLTFIWFPIFFNEMGKGGRFVCIIFFLAIVFAGLSSLTAEIELQVKIGEDFGLNRKIATVLCSLTIFLLGLGSASDLNFLINQDFVWGFGLLIAGLMFLYLVIRVGPSTFRRKMFNEYSLNDWHLYAFWDWLVMFIAPIEAVVLIIWWAYNTISESPEDWYKFLPESFMSTIVQWVGVIIILITINLLTLRYRGASPSDTPGTHLFFNSDPKTPITTISYNAMSSTGEDTRDGNYGGHNNETDDETALLGKGELN
;
A
#
# COMPACT_ATOMS: atom_id res chain seq x y z
N MET A 1 -19.35 1.22 -21.53
CA MET A 1 -19.76 1.48 -20.14
C MET A 1 -18.61 1.34 -19.14
N PRO A 2 -17.78 0.28 -19.13
CA PRO A 2 -16.70 0.13 -18.16
C PRO A 2 -15.70 1.29 -18.11
N VAL A 3 -15.22 1.75 -19.27
CA VAL A 3 -14.31 2.90 -19.38
C VAL A 3 -14.90 4.18 -18.76
N LEU A 4 -16.21 4.40 -18.89
CA LEU A 4 -16.88 5.56 -18.31
C LEU A 4 -16.86 5.52 -16.78
N PHE A 5 -17.18 4.36 -16.19
CA PHE A 5 -17.12 4.19 -14.73
C PHE A 5 -15.69 4.23 -14.20
N HIS A 6 -14.73 3.71 -14.96
CA HIS A 6 -13.30 3.83 -14.67
C HIS A 6 -12.86 5.30 -14.62
N THR A 7 -13.22 6.11 -15.63
CA THR A 7 -12.97 7.56 -15.63
C THR A 7 -13.62 8.24 -14.43
N PHE A 8 -14.89 7.91 -14.14
CA PHE A 8 -15.62 8.53 -13.04
C PHE A 8 -14.97 8.23 -11.68
N ALA A 9 -14.56 6.98 -11.44
CA ALA A 9 -13.88 6.58 -10.21
C ALA A 9 -12.56 7.34 -10.02
N ILE A 10 -11.73 7.44 -11.07
CA ILE A 10 -10.47 8.18 -11.04
C ILE A 10 -10.73 9.66 -10.76
N VAL A 11 -11.69 10.28 -11.45
CA VAL A 11 -11.99 11.70 -11.26
C VAL A 11 -12.43 11.97 -9.83
N LEU A 12 -13.34 11.16 -9.28
CA LEU A 12 -13.78 11.30 -7.90
C LEU A 12 -12.62 11.17 -6.91
N ALA A 13 -11.81 10.12 -7.04
CA ALA A 13 -10.66 9.90 -6.16
C ALA A 13 -9.61 11.03 -6.30
N ALA A 14 -9.30 11.47 -7.52
CA ALA A 14 -8.38 12.56 -7.78
C ALA A 14 -8.84 13.88 -7.14
N LEU A 15 -10.14 14.19 -7.21
CA LEU A 15 -10.71 15.38 -6.55
C LEU A 15 -10.48 15.37 -5.04
N THR A 16 -10.53 14.19 -4.39
CA THR A 16 -10.25 14.08 -2.94
C THR A 16 -8.80 14.44 -2.61
N VAL A 17 -7.87 14.16 -3.52
CA VAL A 17 -6.43 14.30 -3.35
C VAL A 17 -5.94 15.73 -3.66
N LEU A 18 -6.62 16.48 -4.54
CA LEU A 18 -6.15 17.79 -5.04
C LEU A 18 -5.74 18.80 -3.95
N TRP A 19 -6.40 18.78 -2.79
CA TRP A 19 -6.18 19.75 -1.71
C TRP A 19 -5.38 19.21 -0.52
N GLY A 20 -4.70 18.08 -0.68
CA GLY A 20 -3.83 17.55 0.38
C GLY A 20 -4.54 16.64 1.36
N VAL A 21 -3.77 16.20 2.36
CA VAL A 21 -4.24 15.31 3.43
C VAL A 21 -5.50 15.80 4.14
N LYS A 22 -5.71 17.12 4.28
CA LYS A 22 -6.93 17.67 4.91
C LYS A 22 -8.21 17.33 4.15
N SER A 23 -8.15 17.37 2.82
CA SER A 23 -9.30 17.01 1.98
C SER A 23 -9.52 15.50 1.99
N ILE A 24 -8.44 14.73 1.91
CA ILE A 24 -8.46 13.27 2.03
C ILE A 24 -9.11 12.86 3.36
N GLU A 25 -8.69 13.47 4.48
CA GLU A 25 -9.21 13.21 5.82
C GLU A 25 -10.72 13.46 5.90
N VAL A 26 -11.19 14.63 5.45
CA VAL A 26 -12.62 14.98 5.49
C VAL A 26 -13.43 14.01 4.64
N VAL A 27 -12.99 13.74 3.41
CA VAL A 27 -13.73 12.87 2.49
C VAL A 27 -13.73 11.42 2.99
N ASN A 28 -12.58 10.87 3.37
CA ASN A 28 -12.50 9.50 3.87
C ASN A 28 -13.20 9.32 5.21
N SER A 29 -13.21 10.33 6.09
CA SER A 29 -14.00 10.27 7.33
C SER A 29 -15.49 10.09 7.04
N ILE A 30 -16.01 10.65 5.94
CA ILE A 30 -17.40 10.47 5.51
C ILE A 30 -17.58 9.14 4.79
N ILE A 31 -16.78 8.87 3.76
CA ILE A 31 -16.91 7.68 2.90
C ILE A 31 -16.76 6.39 3.71
N VAL A 32 -15.72 6.29 4.55
CA VAL A 32 -15.46 5.10 5.36
C VAL A 32 -16.54 4.90 6.42
N SER A 33 -17.04 5.99 7.03
CA SER A 33 -18.15 5.91 7.98
C SER A 33 -19.45 5.42 7.33
N ILE A 34 -19.78 5.92 6.14
CA ILE A 34 -20.94 5.45 5.37
C ILE A 34 -20.74 3.99 4.96
N PHE A 35 -19.55 3.62 4.46
CA PHE A 35 -19.22 2.23 4.15
C PHE A 35 -19.49 1.30 5.34
N LEU A 36 -18.95 1.62 6.52
CA LEU A 36 -19.15 0.81 7.72
C LEU A 36 -20.64 0.74 8.12
N LEU A 37 -21.38 1.83 8.01
CA LEU A 37 -22.82 1.84 8.29
C LEU A 37 -23.58 0.90 7.32
N LEU A 38 -23.31 0.99 6.02
CA LEU A 38 -23.96 0.14 5.01
C LEU A 38 -23.59 -1.33 5.20
N LEU A 39 -22.31 -1.62 5.50
CA LEU A 39 -21.84 -2.96 5.81
C LEU A 39 -22.55 -3.53 7.04
N LEU A 40 -22.70 -2.74 8.11
CA LEU A 40 -23.42 -3.16 9.31
C LEU A 40 -24.90 -3.42 9.04
N ILE A 41 -25.55 -2.62 8.19
CA ILE A 41 -26.94 -2.85 7.78
C ILE A 41 -27.06 -4.20 7.04
N CYS A 42 -26.18 -4.46 6.06
CA CYS A 42 -26.13 -5.74 5.36
C CYS A 42 -25.88 -6.91 6.31
N PHE A 43 -24.90 -6.77 7.21
CA PHE A 43 -24.54 -7.79 8.19
C PHE A 43 -25.71 -8.11 9.12
N ILE A 44 -26.30 -7.11 9.78
CA ILE A 44 -27.44 -7.30 10.69
C ILE A 44 -28.61 -7.95 9.95
N TRP A 45 -28.90 -7.51 8.72
CA TRP A 45 -29.95 -8.12 7.92
C TRP A 45 -29.65 -9.58 7.59
N SER A 46 -28.41 -9.92 7.24
CA SER A 46 -28.01 -11.29 6.92
C SER A 46 -28.25 -12.25 8.10
N LEU A 47 -28.11 -11.79 9.34
CA LEU A 47 -28.38 -12.58 10.54
C LEU A 47 -29.87 -12.86 10.77
N THR A 48 -30.78 -12.11 10.12
CA THR A 48 -32.22 -12.34 10.19
C THR A 48 -32.71 -13.38 9.19
N LEU A 49 -31.85 -13.82 8.26
CA LEU A 49 -32.19 -14.78 7.23
C LEU A 49 -32.32 -16.20 7.79
N PRO A 50 -33.19 -17.04 7.19
CA PRO A 50 -33.29 -18.44 7.57
C PRO A 50 -31.93 -19.14 7.44
N ASN A 51 -31.58 -20.03 8.35
CA ASN A 51 -30.30 -20.77 8.36
C ASN A 51 -29.02 -19.91 8.45
N ALA A 52 -29.11 -18.60 8.70
CA ALA A 52 -27.92 -17.76 8.90
C ALA A 52 -27.02 -18.29 10.04
N GLY A 53 -27.64 -18.80 11.11
CA GLY A 53 -26.93 -19.43 12.23
C GLY A 53 -26.11 -20.65 11.83
N ASP A 54 -26.56 -21.44 10.84
CA ASP A 54 -25.79 -22.57 10.33
C ASP A 54 -24.54 -22.10 9.58
N GLY A 55 -24.64 -21.00 8.82
CA GLY A 55 -23.49 -20.40 8.14
C GLY A 55 -22.45 -19.86 9.12
N ILE A 56 -22.89 -19.17 10.16
CA ILE A 56 -21.99 -18.70 11.24
C ILE A 56 -21.36 -19.89 11.97
N HIS A 57 -22.15 -20.92 12.30
CA HIS A 57 -21.65 -22.13 12.93
C HIS A 57 -20.60 -22.81 12.06
N PHE A 58 -20.84 -22.91 10.75
CA PHE A 58 -19.89 -23.47 9.79
C PHE A 58 -18.57 -22.69 9.80
N LEU A 59 -18.61 -21.35 9.67
CA LEU A 59 -17.43 -20.49 9.65
C LEU A 59 -16.55 -20.66 10.91
N PHE A 60 -17.16 -20.81 12.08
CA PHE A 60 -16.44 -20.96 13.35
C PHE A 60 -16.23 -22.41 13.80
N THR A 61 -16.57 -23.41 12.97
CA THR A 61 -16.26 -24.81 13.25
C THR A 61 -14.86 -25.13 12.72
N PRO A 62 -13.85 -25.33 13.59
CA PRO A 62 -12.50 -25.58 13.11
C PRO A 62 -12.35 -26.99 12.52
N ASP A 63 -11.82 -27.07 11.30
CA ASP A 63 -11.31 -28.32 10.75
C ASP A 63 -9.82 -28.48 11.08
N TRP A 64 -9.55 -29.22 12.15
CA TRP A 64 -8.18 -29.39 12.65
C TRP A 64 -7.25 -30.11 11.65
N ALA A 65 -7.79 -30.86 10.68
CA ALA A 65 -6.98 -31.52 9.67
C ALA A 65 -6.30 -30.50 8.74
N GLN A 66 -6.90 -29.33 8.52
CA GLN A 66 -6.36 -28.30 7.62
C GLN A 66 -5.06 -27.69 8.12
N PHE A 67 -4.81 -27.66 9.45
CA PHE A 67 -3.53 -27.19 10.00
C PHE A 67 -2.32 -28.01 9.56
N ARG A 68 -2.54 -29.25 9.08
CA ARG A 68 -1.48 -30.11 8.51
C ARG A 68 -1.18 -29.78 7.06
N ASN A 69 -2.05 -29.05 6.37
CA ASN A 69 -1.86 -28.66 4.98
C ASN A 69 -1.02 -27.37 4.91
N PRO A 70 0.23 -27.41 4.40
CA PRO A 70 1.05 -26.21 4.27
C PRO A 70 0.41 -25.12 3.41
N ARG A 71 -0.39 -25.51 2.41
CA ARG A 71 -1.09 -24.56 1.51
C ARG A 71 -1.98 -23.60 2.28
N MET A 72 -2.70 -24.07 3.30
CA MET A 72 -3.59 -23.23 4.11
C MET A 72 -2.84 -22.07 4.78
N TRP A 73 -1.64 -22.33 5.31
CA TRP A 73 -0.81 -21.31 5.94
C TRP A 73 -0.29 -20.28 4.93
N VAL A 74 0.11 -20.75 3.75
CA VAL A 74 0.58 -19.84 2.71
C VAL A 74 -0.56 -18.98 2.16
N ASP A 75 -1.74 -19.55 1.97
CA ASP A 75 -2.94 -18.81 1.53
C ASP A 75 -3.33 -17.75 2.59
N ALA A 76 -3.30 -18.10 3.88
CA ALA A 76 -3.62 -17.18 4.98
C ALA A 76 -2.63 -16.01 5.07
N ILE A 77 -1.32 -16.31 4.97
CA ILE A 77 -0.26 -15.30 4.98
C ILE A 77 -0.37 -14.41 3.74
N SER A 78 -0.53 -15.00 2.56
CA SER A 78 -0.68 -14.27 1.30
C SER A 78 -1.85 -13.30 1.41
N GLN A 79 -3.02 -13.79 1.84
CA GLN A 79 -4.18 -12.92 2.00
C GLN A 79 -3.90 -11.78 2.98
N ASN A 80 -3.35 -12.05 4.17
CA ASN A 80 -3.08 -10.98 5.12
C ASN A 80 -2.10 -9.92 4.59
N ALA A 81 -1.10 -10.32 3.80
CA ALA A 81 -0.15 -9.40 3.17
C ALA A 81 -0.82 -8.50 2.12
N PHE A 82 -1.69 -9.07 1.27
CA PHE A 82 -2.43 -8.31 0.26
C PHE A 82 -3.53 -7.43 0.85
N ASP A 83 -4.31 -7.95 1.81
CA ASP A 83 -5.42 -7.24 2.47
C ASP A 83 -4.93 -5.96 3.17
N THR A 84 -3.75 -6.01 3.76
CA THR A 84 -3.14 -4.86 4.43
C THR A 84 -2.30 -3.97 3.50
N GLY A 85 -2.08 -4.38 2.24
CA GLY A 85 -1.19 -3.67 1.31
C GLY A 85 0.27 -3.63 1.78
N ALA A 86 0.73 -4.67 2.48
CA ALA A 86 2.05 -4.71 3.09
C ALA A 86 3.17 -4.62 2.02
N GLY A 87 3.86 -3.49 1.97
CA GLY A 87 4.95 -3.25 1.02
C GLY A 87 4.59 -2.39 -0.18
N SER A 88 3.34 -1.93 -0.33
CA SER A 88 2.91 -1.06 -1.45
C SER A 88 3.50 0.36 -1.38
N GLY A 89 3.97 0.77 -0.21
CA GLY A 89 4.43 2.14 0.05
C GLY A 89 3.31 3.09 0.48
N LEU A 90 2.05 2.66 0.46
CA LEU A 90 0.89 3.47 0.83
C LEU A 90 1.03 4.10 2.22
N PHE A 91 1.39 3.30 3.22
CA PHE A 91 1.63 3.81 4.57
C PHE A 91 2.83 4.75 4.68
N VAL A 92 3.83 4.64 3.80
CA VAL A 92 4.96 5.56 3.79
C VAL A 92 4.49 6.96 3.39
N SER A 93 3.65 7.07 2.36
CA SER A 93 3.08 8.36 1.95
C SER A 93 2.22 9.02 3.03
N TYR A 94 1.41 8.24 3.74
CA TYR A 94 0.63 8.77 4.86
C TYR A 94 1.48 9.11 6.08
N SER A 95 2.54 8.34 6.35
CA SER A 95 3.45 8.61 7.47
C SER A 95 4.17 9.95 7.33
N ALA A 96 4.32 10.46 6.10
CA ALA A 96 4.90 11.79 5.84
C ALA A 96 4.06 12.95 6.39
N TYR A 97 2.78 12.72 6.72
CA TYR A 97 1.89 13.69 7.35
C TYR A 97 1.79 13.53 8.87
N MET A 98 2.36 12.47 9.43
CA MET A 98 2.34 12.22 10.87
C MET A 98 3.37 13.07 11.59
N THR A 99 3.08 13.41 12.84
CA THR A 99 3.99 14.13 13.73
C THR A 99 4.42 13.25 14.90
N ALA A 100 5.40 13.72 15.69
CA ALA A 100 5.83 13.07 16.93
C ALA A 100 4.69 12.84 17.95
N GLU A 101 3.55 13.54 17.81
CA GLU A 101 2.38 13.40 18.68
C GLU A 101 1.38 12.34 18.19
N THR A 102 1.44 11.94 16.91
CA THR A 102 0.44 11.04 16.33
C THR A 102 0.55 9.61 16.88
N GLY A 103 1.76 9.16 17.23
CA GLY A 103 2.00 7.82 17.77
C GLY A 103 1.93 6.71 16.71
N ILE A 104 3.04 6.51 16.00
CA ILE A 104 3.14 5.61 14.85
C ILE A 104 3.02 4.12 15.21
N VAL A 105 3.51 3.70 16.37
CA VAL A 105 3.43 2.29 16.85
C VAL A 105 1.98 1.93 17.12
N LYS A 106 1.24 2.81 17.80
CA LYS A 106 -0.19 2.64 18.05
C LYS A 106 -0.98 2.50 16.74
N TYR A 107 -0.82 3.43 15.80
CA TYR A 107 -1.54 3.38 14.53
C TYR A 107 -1.12 2.19 13.65
N GLY A 108 0.18 1.88 13.60
CA GLY A 108 0.70 0.70 12.90
C GLY A 108 0.18 -0.63 13.46
N THR A 109 -0.30 -0.64 14.71
CA THR A 109 -0.94 -1.82 15.33
C THR A 109 -2.46 -1.81 15.13
N LEU A 110 -3.12 -0.66 15.34
CA LEU A 110 -4.59 -0.58 15.32
C LEU A 110 -5.18 -0.65 13.92
N ILE A 111 -4.51 -0.11 12.90
CA ILE A 111 -5.04 -0.10 11.53
C ILE A 111 -5.21 -1.53 10.98
N PRO A 112 -4.20 -2.42 11.02
CA PRO A 112 -4.37 -3.81 10.57
C PRO A 112 -5.39 -4.60 11.41
N ILE A 113 -5.48 -4.34 12.72
CA ILE A 113 -6.50 -4.96 13.57
C ILE A 113 -7.91 -4.54 13.12
N GLY A 114 -8.10 -3.24 12.87
CA GLY A 114 -9.37 -2.71 12.36
C GLY A 114 -9.75 -3.33 11.01
N ASN A 115 -8.77 -3.46 10.11
CA ASN A 115 -8.93 -4.15 8.83
C ASN A 115 -9.46 -5.58 9.04
N ASN A 116 -8.79 -6.38 9.88
CA ASN A 116 -9.16 -7.77 10.10
C ASN A 116 -10.53 -7.94 10.78
N ILE A 117 -10.95 -6.99 11.62
CA ILE A 117 -12.30 -6.98 12.19
C ILE A 117 -13.34 -6.78 11.08
N VAL A 118 -13.09 -5.86 10.14
CA VAL A 118 -13.98 -5.65 8.99
C VAL A 118 -13.99 -6.89 8.08
N SER A 119 -12.83 -7.50 7.81
CA SER A 119 -12.73 -8.75 7.03
C SER A 119 -13.52 -9.89 7.70
N LEU A 120 -13.49 -10.00 9.03
CA LEU A 120 -14.29 -10.97 9.77
C LEU A 120 -15.81 -10.69 9.67
N LEU A 121 -16.23 -9.41 9.76
CA LEU A 121 -17.63 -9.03 9.54
C LEU A 121 -18.11 -9.39 8.13
N CYS A 122 -17.29 -9.13 7.10
CA CYS A 122 -17.56 -9.52 5.73
C CYS A 122 -17.64 -11.05 5.57
N GLY A 123 -16.76 -11.80 6.23
CA GLY A 123 -16.81 -13.26 6.26
C GLY A 123 -18.12 -13.77 6.87
N MET A 124 -18.50 -13.27 8.05
CA MET A 124 -19.77 -13.65 8.70
C MET A 124 -20.99 -13.27 7.84
N LEU A 125 -21.02 -12.06 7.26
CA LEU A 125 -22.06 -11.63 6.31
C LEU A 125 -22.16 -12.60 5.13
N THR A 126 -21.03 -12.99 4.54
CA THR A 126 -20.97 -13.90 3.40
C THR A 126 -21.54 -15.25 3.76
N TYR A 127 -21.02 -15.90 4.81
CA TYR A 127 -21.48 -17.23 5.23
C TYR A 127 -22.96 -17.24 5.66
N ALA A 128 -23.41 -16.22 6.40
CA ALA A 128 -24.82 -16.09 6.78
C ALA A 128 -25.73 -15.94 5.55
N THR A 129 -25.35 -15.11 4.59
CA THR A 129 -26.12 -14.88 3.35
C THR A 129 -26.19 -16.15 2.52
N VAL A 130 -25.04 -16.80 2.30
CA VAL A 130 -24.92 -17.95 1.42
C VAL A 130 -25.69 -19.17 1.96
N PHE A 131 -25.58 -19.49 3.26
CA PHE A 131 -26.32 -20.60 3.86
C PHE A 131 -27.83 -20.37 3.92
N SER A 132 -28.27 -19.11 3.80
CA SER A 132 -29.70 -18.78 3.76
C SER A 132 -30.36 -18.97 2.39
N THR A 133 -29.55 -19.16 1.35
CA THR A 133 -30.07 -19.42 0.00
C THR A 133 -30.67 -20.81 -0.06
N GLN A 134 -31.93 -20.89 -0.48
CA GLN A 134 -32.66 -22.14 -0.64
C GLN A 134 -32.58 -22.54 -2.10
N SER A 135 -31.43 -23.06 -2.54
CA SER A 135 -31.37 -23.74 -3.83
C SER A 135 -31.86 -25.18 -3.64
N PRO A 136 -32.98 -25.59 -4.27
CA PRO A 136 -33.47 -26.97 -4.20
C PRO A 136 -32.54 -27.99 -4.88
N TYR A 137 -31.43 -27.55 -5.47
CA TYR A 137 -30.49 -28.37 -6.23
C TYR A 137 -29.07 -28.40 -5.64
N LEU A 138 -28.80 -27.68 -4.55
CA LEU A 138 -27.46 -27.62 -3.95
C LEU A 138 -27.51 -27.99 -2.46
N ASN A 139 -26.68 -28.95 -2.07
CA ASN A 139 -26.42 -29.25 -0.67
C ASN A 139 -25.55 -28.15 -0.05
N LYS A 140 -25.60 -27.97 1.27
CA LYS A 140 -24.82 -26.95 1.99
C LYS A 140 -23.31 -27.01 1.69
N THR A 141 -22.77 -28.21 1.45
CA THR A 141 -21.36 -28.41 1.07
C THR A 141 -21.07 -27.89 -0.35
N GLU A 142 -21.95 -28.16 -1.31
CA GLU A 142 -21.81 -27.66 -2.69
C GLU A 142 -21.95 -26.14 -2.74
N ILE A 143 -22.80 -25.55 -1.89
CA ILE A 143 -22.92 -24.09 -1.74
C ILE A 143 -21.62 -23.46 -1.21
N VAL A 144 -20.86 -24.17 -0.35
CA VAL A 144 -19.55 -23.71 0.12
C VAL A 144 -18.47 -23.89 -0.94
N ASP A 145 -18.55 -24.92 -1.77
CA ASP A 145 -17.63 -25.07 -2.91
C ASP A 145 -17.80 -23.90 -3.89
N LEU A 146 -19.01 -23.38 -4.07
CA LEU A 146 -19.27 -22.16 -4.85
C LEU A 146 -18.65 -20.90 -4.23
N LEU A 147 -18.45 -20.84 -2.90
CA LEU A 147 -17.70 -19.75 -2.25
C LEU A 147 -16.22 -19.77 -2.62
N SER A 148 -15.71 -20.94 -3.02
CA SER A 148 -14.33 -21.16 -3.41
C SER A 148 -14.12 -21.02 -4.93
N GLU A 149 -15.18 -20.91 -5.72
CA GLU A 149 -15.12 -20.57 -7.14
C GLU A 149 -14.85 -19.07 -7.30
N ASN A 150 -13.57 -18.73 -7.48
CA ASN A 150 -13.16 -17.34 -7.62
C ASN A 150 -13.66 -16.64 -8.90
N GLY A 151 -14.16 -17.39 -9.89
CA GLY A 151 -14.48 -16.86 -11.21
C GLY A 151 -13.29 -16.12 -11.85
N PRO A 152 -13.46 -15.49 -13.02
CA PRO A 152 -12.39 -14.68 -13.60
C PRO A 152 -12.06 -13.47 -12.70
N ALA A 153 -10.77 -13.17 -12.49
CA ALA A 153 -10.29 -12.03 -11.70
C ALA A 153 -10.75 -11.98 -10.22
N ASN A 154 -11.02 -13.12 -9.59
CA ASN A 154 -11.56 -13.17 -8.21
C ASN A 154 -12.91 -12.43 -8.02
N THR A 155 -13.65 -12.23 -9.12
CA THR A 155 -14.92 -11.47 -9.11
C THR A 155 -16.16 -12.33 -8.95
N GLY A 156 -16.02 -13.66 -9.03
CA GLY A 156 -17.15 -14.60 -9.12
C GLY A 156 -18.12 -14.47 -7.96
N LEU A 157 -17.61 -14.54 -6.73
CA LEU A 157 -18.46 -14.44 -5.53
C LEU A 157 -19.23 -13.11 -5.48
N THR A 158 -18.51 -11.99 -5.56
CA THR A 158 -19.07 -10.64 -5.39
C THR A 158 -20.03 -10.23 -6.52
N PHE A 159 -19.69 -10.52 -7.78
CA PHE A 159 -20.39 -9.96 -8.93
C PHE A 159 -21.28 -10.97 -9.68
N ILE A 160 -21.18 -12.27 -9.37
CA ILE A 160 -22.07 -13.30 -9.92
C ILE A 160 -22.98 -13.83 -8.82
N TRP A 161 -22.40 -14.37 -7.75
CA TRP A 161 -23.15 -15.11 -6.74
C TRP A 161 -23.97 -14.21 -5.81
N PHE A 162 -23.41 -13.15 -5.25
CA PHE A 162 -24.16 -12.22 -4.39
C PHE A 162 -25.42 -11.64 -5.06
N PRO A 163 -25.38 -11.15 -6.31
CA PRO A 163 -26.58 -10.74 -7.03
C PRO A 163 -27.65 -11.83 -7.14
N ILE A 164 -27.24 -13.07 -7.42
CA ILE A 164 -28.14 -14.23 -7.52
C ILE A 164 -28.78 -14.49 -6.16
N PHE A 165 -27.98 -14.59 -5.10
CA PHE A 165 -28.42 -14.86 -3.74
C PHE A 165 -29.41 -13.79 -3.24
N PHE A 166 -29.08 -12.51 -3.42
CA PHE A 166 -29.99 -11.43 -3.02
C PHE A 166 -31.28 -11.40 -3.85
N ASN A 167 -31.24 -11.82 -5.11
CA ASN A 167 -32.45 -11.89 -5.93
C ASN A 167 -33.40 -13.01 -5.49
N GLU A 168 -32.87 -14.16 -5.07
CA GLU A 168 -33.67 -15.28 -4.52
C GLU A 168 -34.41 -14.89 -3.23
N MET A 169 -33.84 -13.98 -2.44
CA MET A 169 -34.44 -13.45 -1.21
C MET A 169 -35.57 -12.41 -1.46
N GLY A 170 -36.02 -12.27 -2.70
CA GLY A 170 -37.16 -11.45 -3.09
C GLY A 170 -36.90 -9.94 -3.00
N LYS A 171 -37.96 -9.15 -2.70
CA LYS A 171 -37.87 -7.68 -2.69
C LYS A 171 -36.89 -7.14 -1.65
N GLY A 172 -36.82 -7.77 -0.48
CA GLY A 172 -35.90 -7.38 0.60
C GLY A 172 -34.45 -7.57 0.18
N GLY A 173 -34.11 -8.74 -0.37
CA GLY A 173 -32.74 -9.01 -0.85
C GLY A 173 -32.30 -8.08 -1.97
N ARG A 174 -33.16 -7.76 -2.94
CA ARG A 174 -32.85 -6.76 -3.99
C ARG A 174 -32.52 -5.38 -3.43
N PHE A 175 -33.21 -4.94 -2.37
CA PHE A 175 -32.91 -3.66 -1.72
C PHE A 175 -31.54 -3.71 -1.02
N VAL A 176 -31.26 -4.80 -0.30
CA VAL A 176 -29.96 -5.00 0.37
C VAL A 176 -28.81 -5.16 -0.63
N CYS A 177 -29.06 -5.74 -1.80
CA CYS A 177 -28.09 -5.81 -2.90
C CYS A 177 -27.60 -4.42 -3.33
N ILE A 178 -28.51 -3.44 -3.44
CA ILE A 178 -28.15 -2.04 -3.77
C ILE A 178 -27.25 -1.46 -2.67
N ILE A 179 -27.60 -1.70 -1.39
CA ILE A 179 -26.81 -1.25 -0.23
C ILE A 179 -25.41 -1.90 -0.25
N PHE A 180 -25.34 -3.20 -0.52
CA PHE A 180 -24.09 -3.96 -0.58
C PHE A 180 -23.15 -3.45 -1.66
N PHE A 181 -23.63 -3.28 -2.90
CA PHE A 181 -22.81 -2.73 -3.97
C PHE A 181 -22.43 -1.27 -3.74
N LEU A 182 -23.30 -0.48 -3.10
CA LEU A 182 -22.94 0.88 -2.69
C LEU A 182 -21.82 0.88 -1.63
N ALA A 183 -21.84 -0.06 -0.68
CA ALA A 183 -20.77 -0.26 0.29
C ALA A 183 -19.44 -0.60 -0.41
N ILE A 184 -19.46 -1.52 -1.38
CA ILE A 184 -18.27 -1.88 -2.18
C ILE A 184 -17.73 -0.66 -2.96
N VAL A 185 -18.60 0.16 -3.54
CA VAL A 185 -18.18 1.39 -4.24
C VAL A 185 -17.42 2.32 -3.28
N PHE A 186 -17.93 2.52 -2.06
CA PHE A 186 -17.25 3.36 -1.07
C PHE A 186 -15.91 2.77 -0.60
N ALA A 187 -15.85 1.45 -0.36
CA ALA A 187 -14.61 0.76 -0.01
C ALA A 187 -13.54 0.85 -1.13
N GLY A 188 -13.97 0.70 -2.39
CA GLY A 188 -13.11 0.85 -3.55
C GLY A 188 -12.62 2.29 -3.74
N LEU A 189 -13.50 3.28 -3.57
CA LEU A 189 -13.13 4.70 -3.69
C LEU A 189 -12.13 5.14 -2.62
N SER A 190 -12.30 4.72 -1.35
CA SER A 190 -11.34 5.07 -0.29
C SER A 190 -9.96 4.49 -0.57
N SER A 191 -9.91 3.26 -1.09
CA SER A 191 -8.65 2.59 -1.44
C SER A 191 -7.98 3.25 -2.65
N LEU A 192 -8.76 3.58 -3.69
CA LEU A 192 -8.26 4.30 -4.86
C LEU A 192 -7.72 5.69 -4.51
N THR A 193 -8.37 6.42 -3.59
CA THR A 193 -7.87 7.71 -3.08
C THR A 193 -6.47 7.55 -2.47
N ALA A 194 -6.25 6.49 -1.70
CA ALA A 194 -4.96 6.24 -1.05
C ALA A 194 -3.85 5.88 -2.06
N GLU A 195 -4.19 5.09 -3.09
CA GLU A 195 -3.27 4.77 -4.19
C GLU A 195 -2.90 5.98 -5.04
N ILE A 196 -3.87 6.85 -5.36
CA ILE A 196 -3.58 8.11 -6.06
C ILE A 196 -2.69 9.01 -5.20
N GLU A 197 -2.95 9.11 -3.90
CA GLU A 197 -2.13 9.93 -3.00
C GLU A 197 -0.67 9.47 -2.95
N LEU A 198 -0.42 8.17 -2.92
CA LEU A 198 0.92 7.60 -3.02
C LEU A 198 1.66 8.13 -4.25
N GLN A 199 1.02 8.06 -5.42
CA GLN A 199 1.63 8.50 -6.68
C GLN A 199 1.83 10.02 -6.74
N VAL A 200 0.85 10.79 -6.24
CA VAL A 200 0.96 12.26 -6.17
C VAL A 200 2.11 12.66 -5.27
N LYS A 201 2.30 11.99 -4.14
CA LYS A 201 3.40 12.28 -3.22
C LYS A 201 4.76 12.01 -3.84
N ILE A 202 4.89 10.92 -4.60
CA ILE A 202 6.10 10.65 -5.40
C ILE A 202 6.34 11.78 -6.41
N GLY A 203 5.28 12.26 -7.09
CA GLY A 203 5.39 13.40 -8.00
C GLY A 203 5.86 14.69 -7.32
N GLU A 204 5.37 14.97 -6.10
CA GLU A 204 5.83 16.10 -5.29
C GLU A 204 7.31 15.98 -4.89
N ASP A 205 7.78 14.76 -4.58
CA ASP A 205 9.18 14.50 -4.25
C ASP A 205 10.12 14.67 -5.47
N PHE A 206 9.58 14.54 -6.70
CA PHE A 206 10.26 14.96 -7.94
C PHE A 206 10.19 16.48 -8.21
N GLY A 207 9.59 17.26 -7.31
CA GLY A 207 9.47 18.72 -7.39
C GLY A 207 8.26 19.21 -8.18
N LEU A 208 7.31 18.35 -8.54
CA LEU A 208 6.08 18.78 -9.20
C LEU A 208 5.15 19.48 -8.22
N ASN A 209 4.43 20.50 -8.70
CA ASN A 209 3.32 21.06 -7.93
C ASN A 209 2.21 20.00 -7.78
N ARG A 210 1.63 19.87 -6.58
CA ARG A 210 0.55 18.92 -6.26
C ARG A 210 -0.56 18.83 -7.30
N LYS A 211 -1.06 19.97 -7.80
CA LYS A 211 -2.16 19.98 -8.78
C LYS A 211 -1.73 19.35 -10.09
N ILE A 212 -0.51 19.66 -10.54
CA ILE A 212 0.06 19.09 -11.76
C ILE A 212 0.33 17.60 -11.55
N ALA A 213 0.93 17.23 -10.42
CA ALA A 213 1.17 15.83 -10.05
C ALA A 213 -0.14 15.03 -10.05
N THR A 214 -1.21 15.55 -9.42
CA THR A 214 -2.53 14.90 -9.39
C THR A 214 -3.10 14.67 -10.79
N VAL A 215 -3.04 15.68 -11.67
CA VAL A 215 -3.53 15.53 -13.05
C VAL A 215 -2.69 14.53 -13.84
N LEU A 216 -1.36 14.60 -13.76
CA LEU A 216 -0.46 13.69 -14.47
C LEU A 216 -0.60 12.25 -13.98
N CYS A 217 -0.65 12.02 -12.67
CA CYS A 217 -0.87 10.71 -12.09
C CYS A 217 -2.25 10.15 -12.51
N SER A 218 -3.31 10.96 -12.38
CA SER A 218 -4.66 10.53 -12.78
C SER A 218 -4.76 10.20 -14.27
N LEU A 219 -4.12 10.99 -15.12
CA LEU A 219 -4.04 10.72 -16.56
C LEU A 219 -3.26 9.43 -16.85
N THR A 220 -2.17 9.20 -16.13
CA THR A 220 -1.36 7.98 -16.26
C THR A 220 -2.15 6.75 -15.85
N ILE A 221 -2.82 6.79 -14.69
CA ILE A 221 -3.69 5.71 -14.21
C ILE A 221 -4.81 5.45 -15.22
N PHE A 222 -5.44 6.50 -15.74
CA PHE A 222 -6.49 6.36 -16.76
C PHE A 222 -5.96 5.67 -18.02
N LEU A 223 -4.85 6.15 -18.59
CA LEU A 223 -4.30 5.60 -19.83
C LEU A 223 -3.83 4.15 -19.69
N LEU A 224 -3.13 3.83 -18.60
CA LEU A 224 -2.69 2.45 -18.32
C LEU A 224 -3.86 1.54 -17.95
N GLY A 225 -4.88 2.07 -17.29
CA GLY A 225 -6.09 1.36 -16.89
C GLY A 225 -7.09 1.10 -18.02
N LEU A 226 -6.94 1.74 -19.19
CA LEU A 226 -7.83 1.53 -20.35
C LEU A 226 -7.87 0.08 -20.82
N GLY A 227 -6.74 -0.62 -20.78
CA GLY A 227 -6.67 -2.04 -21.10
C GLY A 227 -7.55 -2.87 -20.17
N SER A 228 -7.36 -2.70 -18.85
CA SER A 228 -8.11 -3.42 -17.82
C SER A 228 -9.60 -3.06 -17.81
N ALA A 229 -9.95 -1.82 -18.16
CA ALA A 229 -11.33 -1.40 -18.28
C ALA A 229 -12.03 -1.97 -19.53
N SER A 230 -11.27 -2.31 -20.58
CA SER A 230 -11.84 -2.74 -21.87
C SER A 230 -11.84 -4.24 -22.07
N ASP A 231 -10.86 -4.95 -21.51
CA ASP A 231 -10.71 -6.41 -21.62
C ASP A 231 -10.44 -7.03 -20.25
N LEU A 232 -11.31 -7.96 -19.86
CA LEU A 232 -11.20 -8.68 -18.60
C LEU A 232 -9.95 -9.58 -18.57
N ASN A 233 -9.52 -10.14 -19.71
CA ASN A 233 -8.28 -10.94 -19.75
C ASN A 233 -7.05 -10.08 -19.50
N PHE A 234 -7.08 -8.82 -19.95
CA PHE A 234 -6.02 -7.87 -19.63
C PHE A 234 -6.01 -7.54 -18.14
N LEU A 235 -7.18 -7.31 -17.53
CA LEU A 235 -7.27 -7.09 -16.07
C LEU A 235 -6.73 -8.29 -15.29
N ILE A 236 -7.15 -9.52 -15.64
CA ILE A 236 -6.66 -10.76 -15.02
C ILE A 236 -5.13 -10.84 -15.11
N ASN A 237 -4.59 -10.57 -16.30
CA ASN A 237 -3.15 -10.60 -16.50
C ASN A 237 -2.42 -9.56 -15.64
N GLN A 238 -2.92 -8.32 -15.59
CA GLN A 238 -2.28 -7.28 -14.79
C GLN A 238 -2.38 -7.58 -13.29
N ASP A 239 -3.53 -8.03 -12.79
CA ASP A 239 -3.69 -8.45 -11.39
C ASP A 239 -2.70 -9.56 -11.03
N PHE A 240 -2.60 -10.59 -11.88
CA PHE A 240 -1.70 -11.71 -11.70
C PHE A 240 -0.21 -11.30 -11.74
N VAL A 241 0.19 -10.50 -12.73
CA VAL A 241 1.60 -10.10 -12.95
C VAL A 241 2.07 -9.13 -11.88
N TRP A 242 1.22 -8.23 -11.40
CA TRP A 242 1.62 -7.22 -10.41
C TRP A 242 1.45 -7.67 -8.97
N GLY A 243 0.68 -8.74 -8.71
CA GLY A 243 0.48 -9.30 -7.38
C GLY A 243 1.80 -9.55 -6.61
N PHE A 244 2.75 -10.29 -7.18
CA PHE A 244 4.02 -10.54 -6.49
C PHE A 244 4.95 -9.32 -6.40
N GLY A 245 4.67 -8.25 -7.16
CA GLY A 245 5.40 -6.98 -7.09
C GLY A 245 5.34 -6.35 -5.71
N LEU A 246 4.20 -6.51 -5.02
CA LEU A 246 4.01 -6.09 -3.63
C LEU A 246 5.07 -6.71 -2.70
N LEU A 247 5.33 -8.01 -2.84
CA LEU A 247 6.29 -8.75 -2.01
C LEU A 247 7.73 -8.29 -2.27
N ILE A 248 8.08 -8.03 -3.53
CA ILE A 248 9.40 -7.51 -3.90
C ILE A 248 9.60 -6.11 -3.30
N ALA A 249 8.62 -5.23 -3.44
CA ALA A 249 8.66 -3.89 -2.85
C ALA A 249 8.77 -3.95 -1.32
N GLY A 250 8.00 -4.84 -0.66
CA GLY A 250 8.10 -5.11 0.76
C GLY A 250 9.50 -5.56 1.19
N LEU A 251 10.12 -6.48 0.47
CA LEU A 251 11.51 -6.91 0.71
C LEU A 251 12.51 -5.76 0.57
N MET A 252 12.30 -4.86 -0.39
CA MET A 252 13.15 -3.67 -0.55
C MET A 252 13.02 -2.73 0.65
N PHE A 253 11.81 -2.47 1.16
CA PHE A 253 11.61 -1.69 2.38
C PHE A 253 12.25 -2.35 3.61
N LEU A 254 12.07 -3.67 3.77
CA LEU A 254 12.71 -4.43 4.85
C LEU A 254 14.24 -4.33 4.77
N TYR A 255 14.80 -4.46 3.57
CA TYR A 255 16.24 -4.31 3.37
C TYR A 255 16.76 -2.95 3.82
N LEU A 256 16.05 -1.85 3.53
CA LEU A 256 16.44 -0.52 4.00
C LEU A 256 16.52 -0.45 5.54
N VAL A 257 15.50 -0.98 6.22
CA VAL A 257 15.47 -1.03 7.70
C VAL A 257 16.59 -1.90 8.25
N ILE A 258 16.81 -3.08 7.65
CA ILE A 258 17.88 -4.01 8.04
C ILE A 258 19.26 -3.35 7.87
N ARG A 259 19.46 -2.58 6.78
CA ARG A 259 20.74 -1.89 6.51
C ARG A 259 21.04 -0.77 7.49
N VAL A 260 20.02 -0.04 7.96
CA VAL A 260 20.16 0.96 9.04
C VAL A 260 20.41 0.28 10.40
N GLY A 261 19.97 -0.97 10.55
CA GLY A 261 19.99 -1.73 11.79
C GLY A 261 18.64 -1.64 12.49
N PRO A 262 17.86 -2.74 12.58
CA PRO A 262 16.49 -2.71 13.10
C PRO A 262 16.38 -2.11 14.51
N SER A 263 17.32 -2.43 15.39
CA SER A 263 17.36 -1.90 16.76
C SER A 263 17.56 -0.38 16.80
N THR A 264 18.46 0.14 15.97
CA THR A 264 18.72 1.58 15.82
C THR A 264 17.50 2.28 15.23
N PHE A 265 16.92 1.70 14.18
CA PHE A 265 15.73 2.23 13.53
C PHE A 265 14.56 2.30 14.52
N ARG A 266 14.25 1.20 15.20
CA ARG A 266 13.20 1.13 16.23
C ARG A 266 13.38 2.19 17.31
N ARG A 267 14.60 2.28 17.87
CA ARG A 267 14.86 3.20 18.97
C ARG A 267 14.75 4.65 18.51
N LYS A 268 15.44 5.04 17.44
CA LYS A 268 15.50 6.44 16.99
C LYS A 268 14.21 6.92 16.32
N MET A 269 13.64 6.11 15.42
CA MET A 269 12.51 6.54 14.58
C MET A 269 11.16 6.36 15.27
N PHE A 270 11.04 5.43 16.23
CA PHE A 270 9.77 5.17 16.90
C PHE A 270 9.81 5.59 18.36
N ASN A 271 10.67 4.97 19.18
CA ASN A 271 10.64 5.16 20.63
C ASN A 271 11.16 6.53 21.11
N GLU A 272 12.19 7.09 20.46
CA GLU A 272 12.79 8.39 20.83
C GLU A 272 12.10 9.57 20.12
N TYR A 273 11.65 9.37 18.88
CA TYR A 273 10.99 10.42 18.10
C TYR A 273 9.57 10.75 18.59
N SER A 274 8.83 9.73 19.06
CA SER A 274 7.42 9.89 19.42
C SER A 274 7.25 10.33 20.88
N LEU A 275 6.37 11.32 21.13
CA LEU A 275 6.16 11.91 22.45
C LEU A 275 5.17 11.10 23.32
N ASN A 276 4.09 10.60 22.72
CA ASN A 276 2.96 9.94 23.41
C ASN A 276 2.53 8.66 22.69
N ASP A 277 3.47 7.73 22.48
CA ASP A 277 3.22 6.49 21.74
C ASP A 277 3.43 5.23 22.59
N TRP A 278 2.96 4.10 22.08
CA TRP A 278 3.26 2.80 22.65
C TRP A 278 4.74 2.45 22.47
N HIS A 279 5.34 1.87 23.52
CA HIS A 279 6.73 1.46 23.45
C HIS A 279 6.89 0.21 22.58
N LEU A 280 7.70 0.29 21.54
CA LEU A 280 7.99 -0.85 20.68
C LEU A 280 9.18 -1.64 21.22
N TYR A 281 8.92 -2.90 21.59
CA TYR A 281 9.89 -3.80 22.21
C TYR A 281 10.83 -4.45 21.18
N ALA A 282 11.93 -5.02 21.69
CA ALA A 282 12.98 -5.63 20.87
C ALA A 282 12.56 -6.88 20.10
N PHE A 283 11.42 -7.48 20.44
CA PHE A 283 10.84 -8.55 19.63
C PHE A 283 10.57 -8.11 18.19
N TRP A 284 10.26 -6.83 17.97
CA TRP A 284 10.09 -6.27 16.62
C TRP A 284 11.34 -6.40 15.75
N ASP A 285 12.54 -6.25 16.33
CA ASP A 285 13.79 -6.40 15.59
C ASP A 285 13.92 -7.81 15.00
N TRP A 286 13.50 -8.82 15.78
CA TRP A 286 13.51 -10.22 15.37
C TRP A 286 12.50 -10.50 14.26
N LEU A 287 11.30 -9.89 14.34
CA LEU A 287 10.29 -9.96 13.29
C LEU A 287 10.83 -9.41 11.97
N VAL A 288 11.45 -8.22 11.99
CA VAL A 288 11.98 -7.57 10.79
C VAL A 288 13.22 -8.27 10.25
N MET A 289 14.07 -8.79 11.11
CA MET A 289 15.35 -9.40 10.69
C MET A 289 15.19 -10.82 10.15
N PHE A 290 14.23 -11.57 10.67
CA PHE A 290 14.10 -12.99 10.35
C PHE A 290 12.72 -13.36 9.80
N ILE A 291 11.65 -13.06 10.54
CA ILE A 291 10.31 -13.55 10.17
C ILE A 291 9.84 -12.95 8.85
N ALA A 292 9.77 -11.62 8.74
CA ALA A 292 9.24 -10.96 7.56
C ALA A 292 10.05 -11.26 6.28
N PRO A 293 11.41 -11.30 6.29
CA PRO A 293 12.18 -11.71 5.12
C PRO A 293 11.95 -13.18 4.73
N ILE A 294 11.90 -14.09 5.70
CA ILE A 294 11.64 -15.52 5.43
C ILE A 294 10.24 -15.69 4.83
N GLU A 295 9.24 -15.04 5.43
CA GLU A 295 7.86 -15.04 4.97
C GLU A 295 7.76 -14.57 3.53
N ALA A 296 8.31 -13.41 3.19
CA ALA A 296 8.28 -12.88 1.83
C ALA A 296 8.99 -13.81 0.82
N VAL A 297 10.14 -14.40 1.18
CA VAL A 297 10.84 -15.37 0.31
C VAL A 297 10.00 -16.64 0.12
N VAL A 298 9.41 -17.18 1.18
CA VAL A 298 8.53 -18.36 1.11
C VAL A 298 7.31 -18.08 0.23
N LEU A 299 6.69 -16.91 0.36
CA LEU A 299 5.54 -16.52 -0.45
C LEU A 299 5.90 -16.42 -1.94
N ILE A 300 7.04 -15.81 -2.27
CA ILE A 300 7.51 -15.71 -3.67
C ILE A 300 7.78 -17.10 -4.25
N ILE A 301 8.47 -17.97 -3.51
CA ILE A 301 8.77 -19.34 -3.95
C ILE A 301 7.49 -20.14 -4.11
N TRP A 302 6.58 -20.05 -3.13
CA TRP A 302 5.31 -20.76 -3.17
C TRP A 302 4.44 -20.29 -4.31
N TRP A 303 4.31 -18.99 -4.53
CA TRP A 303 3.56 -18.43 -5.65
C TRP A 303 4.10 -18.98 -6.98
N ALA A 304 5.42 -18.92 -7.19
CA ALA A 304 6.05 -19.46 -8.39
C ALA A 304 5.81 -20.97 -8.55
N TYR A 305 5.97 -21.74 -7.47
CA TYR A 305 5.69 -23.17 -7.46
C TYR A 305 4.22 -23.47 -7.78
N ASN A 306 3.28 -22.78 -7.14
CA ASN A 306 1.85 -22.99 -7.31
C ASN A 306 1.45 -22.72 -8.77
N THR A 307 1.86 -21.57 -9.33
CA THR A 307 1.61 -21.22 -10.73
C THR A 307 2.13 -22.27 -11.71
N ILE A 308 3.35 -22.77 -11.49
CA ILE A 308 3.93 -23.79 -12.39
C ILE A 308 3.24 -25.15 -12.20
N SER A 309 2.92 -25.51 -10.96
CA SER A 309 2.36 -26.82 -10.62
C SER A 309 0.88 -26.97 -11.01
N GLU A 310 0.10 -25.90 -10.97
CA GLU A 310 -1.31 -25.89 -11.38
C GLU A 310 -1.46 -25.90 -12.91
N SER A 311 -0.43 -25.49 -13.65
CA SER A 311 -0.43 -25.43 -15.12
C SER A 311 0.90 -25.91 -15.73
N PRO A 312 1.28 -27.19 -15.53
CA PRO A 312 2.62 -27.69 -15.87
C PRO A 312 2.91 -27.74 -17.38
N GLU A 313 1.88 -27.80 -18.22
CA GLU A 313 2.02 -27.79 -19.69
C GLU A 313 1.90 -26.39 -20.30
N ASP A 314 1.51 -25.40 -19.49
CA ASP A 314 1.11 -24.07 -19.96
C ASP A 314 1.90 -22.92 -19.33
N TRP A 315 2.67 -23.17 -18.24
CA TRP A 315 3.43 -22.13 -17.53
C TRP A 315 4.38 -21.30 -18.41
N TYR A 316 4.87 -21.90 -19.51
CA TYR A 316 5.78 -21.28 -20.47
C TYR A 316 5.08 -20.56 -21.62
N LYS A 317 3.76 -20.73 -21.78
CA LYS A 317 2.96 -20.07 -22.82
C LYS A 317 2.59 -18.66 -22.37
N PHE A 318 2.27 -17.79 -23.32
CA PHE A 318 1.82 -16.42 -23.03
C PHE A 318 0.31 -16.40 -22.76
N LEU A 319 -0.08 -16.85 -21.57
CA LEU A 319 -1.46 -16.80 -21.07
C LEU A 319 -1.61 -15.70 -20.01
N PRO A 320 -2.84 -15.20 -19.77
CA PRO A 320 -3.09 -14.19 -18.74
C PRO A 320 -2.50 -14.54 -17.37
N GLU A 321 -2.63 -15.80 -16.94
CA GLU A 321 -2.16 -16.29 -15.63
C GLU A 321 -0.97 -17.25 -15.80
N SER A 322 0.04 -16.83 -16.56
CA SER A 322 1.24 -17.64 -16.79
C SER A 322 2.49 -17.06 -16.14
N PHE A 323 3.34 -17.96 -15.65
CA PHE A 323 4.64 -17.60 -15.09
C PHE A 323 5.55 -16.93 -16.14
N MET A 324 5.54 -17.41 -17.39
CA MET A 324 6.33 -16.81 -18.47
C MET A 324 5.89 -15.39 -18.83
N SER A 325 4.58 -15.13 -18.97
CA SER A 325 4.07 -13.77 -19.21
C SER A 325 4.58 -12.83 -18.12
N THR A 326 4.57 -13.30 -16.88
CA THR A 326 5.03 -12.55 -15.73
C THR A 326 6.50 -12.18 -15.82
N ILE A 327 7.39 -13.15 -16.08
CA ILE A 327 8.82 -12.89 -16.24
C ILE A 327 9.07 -11.88 -17.36
N VAL A 328 8.44 -12.07 -18.52
CA VAL A 328 8.67 -11.21 -19.69
C VAL A 328 8.24 -9.77 -19.42
N GLN A 329 7.10 -9.55 -18.78
CA GLN A 329 6.63 -8.21 -18.42
C GLN A 329 7.58 -7.54 -17.42
N TRP A 330 8.02 -8.26 -16.39
CA TRP A 330 8.95 -7.71 -15.39
C TRP A 330 10.34 -7.42 -15.95
N VAL A 331 10.87 -8.29 -16.83
CA VAL A 331 12.13 -8.00 -17.55
C VAL A 331 11.96 -6.74 -18.40
N GLY A 332 10.84 -6.60 -19.11
CA GLY A 332 10.51 -5.39 -19.86
C GLY A 332 10.50 -4.14 -18.98
N VAL A 333 9.81 -4.18 -17.85
CA VAL A 333 9.74 -3.07 -16.88
C VAL A 333 11.13 -2.73 -16.34
N ILE A 334 11.93 -3.72 -15.93
CA ILE A 334 13.28 -3.51 -15.42
C ILE A 334 14.17 -2.83 -16.47
N ILE A 335 14.10 -3.27 -17.74
CA ILE A 335 14.85 -2.66 -18.84
C ILE A 335 14.43 -1.19 -19.02
N ILE A 336 13.13 -0.91 -18.99
CA ILE A 336 12.59 0.46 -19.09
C ILE A 336 13.11 1.33 -17.93
N LEU A 337 13.01 0.85 -16.69
CA LEU A 337 13.46 1.57 -15.50
C LEU A 337 14.97 1.83 -15.52
N ILE A 338 15.78 0.84 -15.87
CA ILE A 338 17.24 1.00 -16.02
C ILE A 338 17.55 2.02 -17.12
N THR A 339 16.85 1.95 -18.25
CA THR A 339 17.05 2.89 -19.36
C THR A 339 16.72 4.32 -18.95
N ILE A 340 15.58 4.54 -18.29
CA ILE A 340 15.19 5.86 -17.77
C ILE A 340 16.22 6.37 -16.77
N ASN A 341 16.70 5.51 -15.86
CA ASN A 341 17.72 5.86 -14.88
C ASN A 341 19.04 6.28 -15.55
N LEU A 342 19.53 5.49 -16.51
CA LEU A 342 20.77 5.79 -17.26
C LEU A 342 20.66 7.07 -18.07
N LEU A 343 19.52 7.30 -18.73
CA LEU A 343 19.26 8.55 -19.45
C LEU A 343 19.26 9.75 -18.48
N THR A 344 18.60 9.62 -17.33
CA THR A 344 18.53 10.68 -16.32
C THR A 344 19.92 11.03 -15.76
N LEU A 345 20.76 10.03 -15.47
CA LEU A 345 22.14 10.25 -15.02
C LEU A 345 22.96 10.98 -16.09
N ARG A 346 22.80 10.58 -17.37
CA ARG A 346 23.49 11.23 -18.49
C ARG A 346 23.05 12.68 -18.68
N TYR A 347 21.76 12.99 -18.53
CA TYR A 347 21.24 14.36 -18.62
C TYR A 347 21.67 15.23 -17.44
N ARG A 348 21.81 14.66 -16.24
CA ARG A 348 22.24 15.39 -15.03
C ARG A 348 23.75 15.58 -14.91
N GLY A 349 24.55 15.00 -15.81
CA GLY A 349 26.01 15.09 -15.77
C GLY A 349 26.64 14.43 -14.53
N ALA A 350 25.87 13.62 -13.79
CA ALA A 350 26.34 12.96 -12.56
C ALA A 350 27.24 11.78 -12.92
N SER A 351 28.45 11.78 -12.37
CA SER A 351 29.34 10.61 -12.43
C SER A 351 28.78 9.53 -11.49
N PRO A 352 28.94 8.22 -11.79
CA PRO A 352 28.54 7.14 -10.87
C PRO A 352 29.12 7.26 -9.44
N SER A 353 30.18 8.06 -9.28
CA SER A 353 30.82 8.39 -8.01
C SER A 353 30.06 9.41 -7.13
N ASP A 354 29.04 10.10 -7.67
CA ASP A 354 28.30 11.14 -6.95
C ASP A 354 27.16 10.58 -6.09
N THR A 355 27.16 9.27 -5.84
CA THR A 355 26.22 8.64 -4.89
C THR A 355 26.50 9.22 -3.49
N PRO A 356 25.51 9.84 -2.82
CA PRO A 356 25.73 10.34 -1.47
C PRO A 356 26.15 9.17 -0.58
N GLY A 357 27.37 9.24 -0.03
CA GLY A 357 27.80 8.33 1.02
C GLY A 357 26.78 8.33 2.14
N THR A 358 26.64 7.20 2.83
CA THR A 358 25.65 6.86 3.86
C THR A 358 25.63 7.82 5.08
N HIS A 359 26.41 8.90 5.06
CA HIS A 359 26.62 9.86 6.13
C HIS A 359 25.54 10.96 6.24
N LEU A 360 24.58 11.05 5.31
CA LEU A 360 23.57 12.12 5.29
C LEU A 360 22.29 11.84 6.13
N PHE A 361 22.12 10.63 6.67
CA PHE A 361 20.86 10.25 7.33
C PHE A 361 20.73 10.62 8.82
N PHE A 362 21.75 11.23 9.44
CA PHE A 362 21.77 11.40 10.91
C PHE A 362 22.18 12.79 11.42
N ASN A 363 22.13 13.84 10.59
CA ASN A 363 22.47 15.19 11.06
C ASN A 363 21.38 16.22 10.74
N SER A 364 20.15 15.97 11.19
CA SER A 364 19.10 16.99 11.25
C SER A 364 18.54 17.06 12.66
N ASP A 365 18.69 18.22 13.27
CA ASP A 365 18.17 18.62 14.59
C ASP A 365 16.66 18.29 14.67
N PRO A 366 16.16 17.62 15.74
CA PRO A 366 14.77 17.15 15.85
C PRO A 366 13.68 18.24 15.82
N LYS A 367 14.06 19.53 15.76
CA LYS A 367 13.13 20.66 15.69
C LYS A 367 12.98 21.27 14.29
N THR A 368 13.71 20.78 13.30
CA THR A 368 13.60 21.27 11.91
C THR A 368 12.69 20.34 11.10
N PRO A 369 11.58 20.83 10.51
CA PRO A 369 10.85 20.05 9.53
C PRO A 369 11.79 19.69 8.38
N ILE A 370 11.75 18.43 7.93
CA ILE A 370 12.49 17.96 6.75
C ILE A 370 11.86 18.67 5.54
N THR A 371 12.29 19.90 5.32
CA THR A 371 11.81 20.76 4.25
C THR A 371 12.93 20.82 3.25
N THR A 372 12.71 20.19 2.11
CA THR A 372 13.46 20.40 0.87
C THR A 372 14.93 19.96 0.92
N ILE A 373 15.25 18.90 0.20
CA ILE A 373 16.62 18.68 -0.29
C ILE A 373 16.99 19.94 -1.09
N SER A 374 17.83 20.80 -0.53
CA SER A 374 18.23 22.05 -1.16
C SER A 374 19.13 21.73 -2.36
N TYR A 375 18.57 21.85 -3.56
CA TYR A 375 19.32 21.91 -4.83
C TYR A 375 20.09 23.24 -4.97
N ASN A 376 20.80 23.68 -3.94
CA ASN A 376 21.58 24.93 -3.95
C ASN A 376 23.09 24.67 -3.84
N ALA A 377 23.57 23.56 -4.41
CA ALA A 377 24.99 23.38 -4.75
C ALA A 377 25.16 23.52 -6.27
N MET A 378 24.67 24.63 -6.84
CA MET A 378 24.81 24.93 -8.27
C MET A 378 24.90 26.45 -8.49
N SER A 379 25.78 27.14 -7.76
CA SER A 379 26.17 28.53 -8.10
C SER A 379 27.44 29.06 -7.42
N SER A 380 28.39 28.23 -6.99
CA SER A 380 29.65 28.74 -6.43
C SER A 380 30.86 27.85 -6.72
N THR A 381 31.23 27.73 -7.99
CA THR A 381 32.60 27.36 -8.38
C THR A 381 32.96 28.12 -9.66
N GLY A 382 33.47 29.33 -9.48
CA GLY A 382 34.10 30.15 -10.49
C GLY A 382 34.75 31.30 -9.76
N GLU A 383 36.08 31.47 -9.92
CA GLU A 383 37.01 32.26 -9.08
C GLU A 383 37.49 31.47 -7.84
N ASP A 384 38.78 31.27 -7.55
CA ASP A 384 40.02 31.79 -8.11
C ASP A 384 41.18 30.91 -7.58
N THR A 385 42.08 30.43 -8.44
CA THR A 385 43.37 29.86 -8.01
C THR A 385 44.44 30.21 -9.02
N ARG A 386 45.17 31.30 -8.78
CA ARG A 386 46.56 31.46 -9.24
C ARG A 386 47.42 32.09 -8.15
N ASP A 387 48.50 31.36 -7.89
CA ASP A 387 49.57 31.62 -6.94
C ASP A 387 50.22 33.01 -7.06
N GLY A 388 50.63 33.55 -5.90
CA GLY A 388 51.42 34.77 -5.78
C GLY A 388 52.12 34.85 -4.43
N ASN A 389 53.27 34.20 -4.34
CA ASN A 389 54.18 34.13 -3.20
C ASN A 389 55.00 35.44 -3.03
N TYR A 390 54.83 36.17 -1.92
CA TYR A 390 55.74 37.16 -1.30
C TYR A 390 55.19 37.38 0.14
N GLY A 391 55.88 37.35 1.27
CA GLY A 391 57.26 37.70 1.59
C GLY A 391 57.25 38.91 2.56
N GLY A 392 57.48 38.68 3.87
CA GLY A 392 58.11 39.68 4.76
C GLY A 392 57.27 40.47 5.77
N HIS A 393 57.72 40.38 7.03
CA HIS A 393 57.87 41.43 8.06
C HIS A 393 56.68 42.06 8.83
N ASN A 394 56.76 41.83 10.15
CA ASN A 394 56.85 42.79 11.27
C ASN A 394 55.62 43.45 11.92
N ASN A 395 55.74 43.45 13.26
CA ASN A 395 55.26 44.37 14.31
C ASN A 395 53.80 44.25 14.76
N GLU A 396 53.53 43.87 16.02
CA GLU A 396 53.70 44.57 17.32
C GLU A 396 52.52 45.49 17.66
N THR A 397 52.06 45.39 18.92
CA THR A 397 51.26 46.36 19.70
C THR A 397 49.82 46.61 19.22
N ASP A 398 48.81 46.87 20.04
CA ASP A 398 48.59 46.94 21.49
C ASP A 398 47.06 47.07 21.68
N ASP A 399 46.61 46.87 22.92
CA ASP A 399 45.46 47.56 23.53
C ASP A 399 44.04 47.29 23.00
N GLU A 400 42.97 47.33 23.79
CA GLU A 400 42.70 47.30 25.23
C GLU A 400 41.15 47.40 25.28
N THR A 401 40.54 46.97 26.38
CA THR A 401 39.18 47.35 26.83
C THR A 401 37.95 46.95 25.99
N ALA A 402 36.74 46.83 26.51
CA ALA A 402 36.18 46.51 27.83
C ALA A 402 34.66 46.59 27.65
N LEU A 403 33.95 45.61 28.22
CA LEU A 403 32.68 45.75 28.95
C LEU A 403 31.37 46.25 28.27
N LEU A 404 30.29 45.74 28.89
CA LEU A 404 28.87 46.12 28.84
C LEU A 404 28.06 45.46 27.70
N GLY A 405 26.90 44.84 27.93
CA GLY A 405 26.04 44.80 29.10
C GLY A 405 24.59 44.58 28.62
N LYS A 406 23.89 43.64 29.28
CA LYS A 406 22.44 43.40 29.37
C LYS A 406 21.47 44.25 28.52
N GLY A 407 20.48 43.57 27.93
CA GLY A 407 19.20 44.16 27.57
C GLY A 407 18.16 43.07 27.23
N GLU A 408 17.35 42.72 28.21
CA GLU A 408 16.06 42.04 28.05
C GLU A 408 15.14 42.86 27.13
N LEU A 409 14.17 42.21 26.48
CA LEU A 409 12.80 42.70 26.32
C LEU A 409 11.90 41.58 25.77
N ASN A 410 11.04 41.09 26.66
CA ASN A 410 9.67 40.56 26.54
C ASN A 410 9.22 39.80 25.29
#